data_AF-A0A1V1P5I9-F1
#
_entry.id   AF-A0A1V1P5I9-F1
#
_cell.length_a   1.000
_cell.length_b   1.000
_cell.length_c   1.000
_cell.angle_alpha   90.00
_cell.angle_beta   90.00
_cell.angle_gamma   90.00
#
_symmetry.space_group_name_H-M   'P 1'
#
loop_
_entity.id
_entity.type
_entity.pdbx_description
1 polymer ?
#
loop_
_entity_poly.entity_id
_entity_poly.type
_entity_poly.pdbx_seq_one_letter_code
_entity_poly.pdbx_strand_id
1 'polypeptide(L)'
;MPVKSVAGTINETDGKIWRMLKKYIEAARLNEDFSKIDSVGMDETSRAKNHKYITLFVDMEEKRTIYVTEGKGHETVKNFSKDLKDHNERLVTKKAYPDTSIIYQLHTCTVLSWSEKRKG
;
A
#
# COMPACT_ATOMS: atom_id res chain seq x y z
N MET A 1 21.71 -0.57 -3.93
CA MET A 1 22.52 -1.72 -4.40
C MET A 1 21.59 -2.90 -4.67
N PRO A 2 21.55 -3.48 -5.88
CA PRO A 2 20.70 -4.65 -6.17
C PRO A 2 21.05 -5.84 -5.27
N VAL A 3 20.06 -6.65 -4.89
CA VAL A 3 20.25 -7.83 -4.03
C VAL A 3 21.30 -8.78 -4.59
N LYS A 4 21.32 -8.98 -5.91
CA LYS A 4 22.32 -9.80 -6.60
C LYS A 4 23.75 -9.29 -6.41
N SER A 5 23.96 -7.97 -6.39
CA SER A 5 25.28 -7.38 -6.13
C SER A 5 25.70 -7.60 -4.68
N VAL A 6 24.78 -7.42 -3.72
CA VAL A 6 25.04 -7.69 -2.30
C VAL A 6 25.44 -9.14 -2.08
N ALA A 7 24.72 -10.08 -2.72
CA ALA A 7 24.99 -11.51 -2.68
C ALA A 7 26.44 -11.83 -3.13
N GLY A 8 26.89 -11.21 -4.21
CA GLY A 8 28.28 -11.34 -4.68
C GLY A 8 29.31 -10.76 -3.70
N THR A 9 29.02 -9.62 -3.07
CA THR A 9 29.94 -8.99 -2.10
C THR A 9 30.14 -9.85 -0.84
N ILE A 10 29.09 -10.50 -0.35
CA ILE A 10 29.15 -11.31 0.89
C ILE A 10 29.36 -12.80 0.61
N ASN A 11 29.62 -13.17 -0.65
CA ASN A 11 29.79 -14.55 -1.12
C ASN A 11 28.62 -15.50 -0.72
N GLU A 12 27.39 -15.03 -0.92
CA GLU A 12 26.17 -15.79 -0.63
C GLU A 12 25.22 -15.81 -1.84
N THR A 13 24.15 -16.60 -1.74
CA THR A 13 23.08 -16.64 -2.75
C THR A 13 22.06 -15.53 -2.53
N ASP A 14 21.57 -14.93 -3.63
CA ASP A 14 20.51 -13.92 -3.59
C ASP A 14 19.22 -14.45 -2.96
N GLY A 15 18.86 -15.72 -3.20
CA GLY A 15 17.72 -16.37 -2.58
C GLY A 15 17.79 -16.39 -1.04
N LYS A 16 18.98 -16.55 -0.46
CA LYS A 16 19.17 -16.50 1.00
C LYS A 16 18.90 -15.09 1.54
N ILE A 17 19.36 -14.05 0.83
CA ILE A 17 19.11 -12.65 1.18
C ILE A 17 17.61 -12.33 1.08
N TRP A 18 16.96 -12.71 -0.02
CA TRP A 18 15.52 -12.50 -0.20
C TRP A 18 14.69 -13.16 0.90
N ARG A 19 15.03 -14.39 1.28
CA ARG A 19 14.36 -15.09 2.38
C ARG A 19 14.54 -14.38 3.72
N MET A 20 15.73 -13.84 3.96
CA MET A 20 16.02 -13.08 5.18
C MET A 20 15.24 -11.76 5.21
N LEU A 21 15.27 -11.00 4.11
CA LEU A 21 14.49 -9.76 3.96
C LEU A 21 13.00 -10.03 4.18
N LYS A 22 12.46 -11.08 3.57
CA LYS A 22 11.05 -11.45 3.75
C LYS A 22 10.69 -11.66 5.22
N LYS A 23 11.50 -12.42 5.97
CA LYS A 23 11.27 -12.63 7.41
C LYS A 23 11.30 -11.33 8.21
N TYR A 24 12.26 -10.45 7.94
CA TYR A 24 12.35 -9.17 8.66
C TYR A 24 11.19 -8.22 8.28
N ILE A 25 10.79 -8.20 7.01
CA ILE A 25 9.64 -7.41 6.55
C ILE A 25 8.35 -7.92 7.19
N GLU A 26 8.11 -9.23 7.20
CA GLU A 26 6.94 -9.84 7.85
C GLU A 26 6.92 -9.54 9.35
N ALA A 27 8.07 -9.66 10.03
CA ALA A 27 8.18 -9.34 11.46
C ALA A 27 7.96 -7.85 11.74
N ALA A 28 8.48 -6.95 10.89
CA ALA A 28 8.27 -5.52 11.01
C ALA A 28 6.79 -5.16 10.81
N ARG A 29 6.16 -5.73 9.78
CA ARG A 29 4.74 -5.55 9.45
C ARG A 29 3.82 -5.93 10.60
N LEU A 30 4.09 -7.05 11.28
CA LEU A 30 3.30 -7.48 12.45
C LEU A 30 3.32 -6.48 13.61
N ASN A 31 4.36 -5.66 13.70
CA ASN A 31 4.52 -4.64 14.74
C ASN A 31 4.14 -3.23 14.26
N GLU A 32 3.66 -3.08 13.01
CA GLU A 32 3.19 -1.78 12.53
C GLU A 32 1.86 -1.43 13.19
N ASP A 33 1.83 -0.26 13.83
CA ASP A 33 0.61 0.36 14.33
C ASP A 33 0.14 1.40 13.31
N PHE A 34 -1.12 1.25 12.91
CA PHE A 34 -1.79 2.14 11.98
C PHE A 34 -2.84 3.03 12.68
N SER A 35 -3.06 2.87 14.00
CA SER A 35 -4.12 3.55 14.78
C SER A 35 -4.20 5.08 14.68
N LYS A 36 -3.14 5.76 14.23
CA LYS A 36 -3.03 7.21 14.10
C LYS A 36 -3.09 7.72 12.66
N ILE A 37 -3.35 6.85 11.68
CA ILE A 37 -3.42 7.26 10.28
C ILE A 37 -4.70 8.09 10.07
N ASP A 38 -4.51 9.38 9.82
CA ASP A 38 -5.60 10.28 9.44
C ASP A 38 -5.73 10.27 7.90
N SER A 39 -4.65 10.59 7.19
CA SER A 39 -4.67 10.85 5.75
C SER A 39 -3.82 9.84 4.97
N VAL A 40 -4.40 9.25 3.91
CA VAL A 40 -3.70 8.27 3.05
C VAL A 40 -3.68 8.73 1.61
N GLY A 41 -2.49 8.96 1.07
CA GLY A 41 -2.23 9.16 -0.35
C GLY A 41 -2.24 7.84 -1.11
N MET A 42 -2.77 7.84 -2.34
CA MET A 42 -2.73 6.70 -3.24
C MET A 42 -2.05 7.08 -4.54
N ASP A 43 -1.02 6.33 -4.94
CA ASP A 43 -0.34 6.50 -6.22
C ASP A 43 -0.39 5.21 -7.04
N GLU A 44 -0.70 5.32 -8.33
CA GLU A 44 -0.76 4.20 -9.26
C GLU A 44 0.31 4.35 -10.33
N THR A 45 1.34 3.51 -10.25
CA THR A 45 2.48 3.57 -11.17
C THR A 45 2.56 2.30 -12.03
N SER A 46 2.76 2.46 -13.34
CA SER A 46 3.06 1.33 -14.23
C SER A 46 4.49 0.85 -14.01
N ARG A 47 4.67 -0.42 -13.63
CA ARG A 47 6.01 -1.03 -13.44
C ARG A 47 6.73 -1.30 -14.75
N ALA A 48 5.99 -1.69 -15.78
CA ALA A 48 6.54 -2.20 -17.04
C ALA A 48 5.53 -2.06 -18.17
N LYS A 49 6.03 -2.18 -19.41
CA LYS A 49 5.17 -2.38 -20.59
C LYS A 49 4.26 -3.61 -20.34
N ASN A 50 3.03 -3.56 -20.88
CA ASN A 50 2.00 -4.59 -20.74
C ASN A 50 1.13 -4.53 -19.47
N HIS A 51 0.67 -3.33 -19.09
CA HIS A 51 -0.41 -3.15 -18.10
C HIS A 51 -0.11 -3.74 -16.69
N LYS A 52 1.17 -3.82 -16.30
CA LYS A 52 1.56 -4.20 -14.94
C LYS A 52 1.59 -2.97 -14.04
N TYR A 53 0.58 -2.82 -13.20
CA TYR A 53 0.44 -1.68 -12.28
C TYR A 53 0.82 -2.08 -10.85
N ILE A 54 1.42 -1.15 -10.12
CA ILE A 54 1.47 -1.15 -8.65
C ILE A 54 0.64 0.02 -8.17
N THR A 55 -0.13 -0.23 -7.12
CA THR A 55 -0.72 0.83 -6.30
C THR A 55 0.04 0.93 -4.98
N LEU A 56 0.45 2.15 -4.64
CA LEU A 56 1.11 2.52 -3.39
C LEU A 56 0.12 3.29 -2.52
N PHE A 57 0.08 2.97 -1.23
CA PHE A 57 -0.64 3.74 -0.22
C PHE A 57 0.36 4.32 0.77
N VAL A 58 0.25 5.61 1.02
CA VAL A 58 1.21 6.40 1.80
C VAL A 58 0.45 7.15 2.89
N ASP A 59 0.90 7.01 4.12
CA ASP A 59 0.49 7.89 5.21
C ASP A 59 1.05 9.29 4.94
N MET A 60 0.17 10.27 4.80
CA MET A 60 0.57 11.63 4.39
C MET A 60 1.17 12.43 5.55
N GLU A 61 0.87 12.08 6.80
CA GLU A 61 1.42 12.76 7.97
C GLU A 61 2.84 12.28 8.25
N GLU A 62 3.01 10.96 8.43
CA GLU A 62 4.31 10.34 8.70
C GLU A 62 5.16 10.16 7.42
N LYS A 63 4.60 10.47 6.25
CA LYS A 63 5.24 10.36 4.92
C LYS A 63 5.86 9.00 4.65
N ARG A 64 5.18 7.93 5.10
CA ARG A 64 5.64 6.54 5.00
C ARG A 64 4.70 5.70 4.16
N THR A 65 5.26 4.77 3.39
CA THR A 65 4.45 3.80 2.63
C THR A 65 3.90 2.74 3.57
N ILE A 66 2.58 2.65 3.65
CA ILE A 66 1.88 1.74 4.56
C ILE A 66 1.40 0.48 3.84
N TYR A 67 1.10 0.55 2.53
CA TYR A 67 0.65 -0.63 1.78
C TYR A 67 1.03 -0.56 0.31
N VAL A 68 1.33 -1.71 -0.27
CA VAL A 68 1.71 -1.84 -1.68
C VAL A 68 1.02 -3.08 -2.24
N THR A 69 0.31 -2.93 -3.35
CA THR A 69 -0.36 -4.05 -4.04
C THR A 69 -0.17 -3.96 -5.54
N GLU A 70 -0.20 -5.11 -6.20
CA GLU A 70 -0.31 -5.17 -7.65
C GLU A 70 -1.74 -4.79 -8.09
N GLY A 71 -1.83 -4.24 -9.30
CA GLY A 71 -3.09 -3.79 -9.90
C GLY A 71 -3.31 -2.28 -9.80
N LYS A 72 -4.51 -1.87 -10.21
CA LYS A 72 -5.01 -0.49 -10.18
C LYS A 72 -6.52 -0.48 -9.98
N GLY A 73 -7.07 0.64 -9.55
CA GLY A 73 -8.51 0.87 -9.48
C GLY A 73 -9.15 0.38 -8.18
N HIS A 74 -10.42 -0.04 -8.24
CA HIS A 74 -11.20 -0.25 -7.02
C HIS A 74 -10.78 -1.48 -6.21
N GLU A 75 -10.20 -2.48 -6.87
CA GLU A 75 -9.82 -3.72 -6.19
C GLU A 75 -8.64 -3.50 -5.24
N THR A 76 -7.73 -2.58 -5.58
CA THR A 76 -6.57 -2.26 -4.73
C THR A 76 -7.01 -1.54 -3.46
N VAL A 77 -8.00 -0.65 -3.55
CA VAL A 77 -8.62 0.02 -2.39
C VAL A 77 -9.33 -0.99 -1.48
N LYS A 78 -10.03 -1.98 -2.06
CA LYS A 78 -10.70 -3.04 -1.30
C LYS A 78 -9.69 -3.94 -0.57
N ASN A 79 -8.59 -4.29 -1.23
CA ASN A 79 -7.51 -5.08 -0.62
C ASN A 79 -6.84 -4.30 0.53
N PHE A 80 -6.54 -3.02 0.33
CA PHE A 80 -6.01 -2.15 1.37
C PHE A 80 -6.97 -2.01 2.57
N SER A 81 -8.27 -1.83 2.30
CA SER A 81 -9.29 -1.75 3.35
C SER A 81 -9.39 -3.04 4.18
N LYS A 82 -9.08 -4.20 3.58
CA LYS A 82 -8.99 -5.47 4.30
C LYS A 82 -7.73 -5.53 5.16
N ASP A 83 -6.58 -5.15 4.59
CA ASP A 83 -5.29 -5.11 5.28
C ASP A 83 -5.34 -4.24 6.55
N LEU A 84 -5.91 -3.03 6.45
CA LEU A 84 -6.10 -2.14 7.62
C LEU A 84 -6.93 -2.78 8.74
N LYS A 85 -7.97 -3.55 8.42
CA LYS A 85 -8.78 -4.23 9.43
C LYS A 85 -8.00 -5.33 10.13
N ASP A 86 -7.17 -6.06 9.39
CA ASP A 86 -6.34 -7.13 9.92
C ASP A 86 -5.24 -6.58 10.85
N HIS A 87 -4.78 -5.34 10.60
CA HIS A 87 -3.84 -4.58 11.44
C HIS A 87 -4.51 -3.81 12.60
N ASN A 88 -5.70 -4.26 13.04
CA ASN A 88 -6.40 -3.82 14.25
C ASN A 88 -6.90 -2.36 14.25
N GLU A 89 -7.23 -1.83 13.07
CA GLU A 89 -8.00 -0.60 12.94
C GLU A 89 -9.48 -0.84 12.66
N ARG A 90 -10.31 -0.07 13.37
CA ARG A 90 -11.72 0.15 13.03
C ARG A 90 -11.77 1.25 11.98
N LEU A 91 -11.99 0.89 10.72
CA LEU A 91 -12.21 1.86 9.64
C LEU A 91 -13.23 2.94 10.07
N VAL A 92 -12.78 4.16 10.32
CA VAL A 92 -13.66 5.34 10.28
C VAL A 92 -13.62 5.84 8.85
N THR A 93 -14.39 5.18 8.00
CA THR A 93 -14.49 5.53 6.58
C THR A 93 -14.87 7.00 6.41
N LYS A 94 -13.95 7.82 5.90
CA LYS A 94 -14.26 9.15 5.36
C LYS A 94 -13.67 9.22 3.95
N LYS A 95 -14.59 9.11 2.97
CA LYS A 95 -14.52 9.25 1.50
C LYS A 95 -13.15 9.19 0.78
N ALA A 96 -13.05 8.25 -0.17
CA ALA A 96 -12.02 8.23 -1.21
C ALA A 96 -12.54 8.85 -2.52
N TYR A 97 -11.80 9.79 -3.12
CA TYR A 97 -12.10 10.41 -4.41
C TYR A 97 -10.94 10.21 -5.40
N PRO A 98 -11.20 9.93 -6.70
CA PRO A 98 -10.17 9.82 -7.72
C PRO A 98 -10.14 11.09 -8.57
N ASP A 99 -9.08 11.89 -8.44
CA ASP A 99 -8.34 12.40 -9.60
C ASP A 99 -7.10 13.20 -9.17
N THR A 100 -5.94 12.63 -9.49
CA THR A 100 -4.61 13.21 -9.82
C THR A 100 -4.03 14.42 -9.05
N SER A 101 -4.62 14.90 -7.95
CA SER A 101 -4.11 16.08 -7.22
C SER A 101 -4.46 16.13 -5.72
N ILE A 102 -4.74 15.00 -5.06
CA ILE A 102 -5.52 14.99 -3.82
C ILE A 102 -4.66 14.86 -2.55
N ILE A 103 -4.69 15.92 -1.75
CA ILE A 103 -4.49 15.91 -0.29
C ILE A 103 -5.74 15.29 0.34
N TYR A 104 -5.58 14.27 1.18
CA TYR A 104 -6.67 13.61 1.89
C TYR A 104 -6.82 14.25 3.27
N GLN A 105 -8.02 14.67 3.67
CA GLN A 105 -8.28 15.25 5.00
C GLN A 105 -9.54 14.59 5.58
N LEU A 106 -9.46 14.06 6.82
CA LEU A 106 -10.54 13.28 7.45
C LEU A 106 -11.73 14.11 7.94
N HIS A 107 -12.52 14.68 7.02
CA HIS A 107 -13.87 15.15 7.36
C HIS A 107 -14.97 14.40 6.59
N THR A 108 -15.76 13.68 7.40
CA THR A 108 -17.04 12.95 7.22
C THR A 108 -17.52 12.49 5.83
N CYS A 109 -17.83 11.18 5.76
CA CYS A 109 -19.01 10.52 5.12
C CYS A 109 -18.73 9.50 3.96
N THR A 110 -19.18 8.26 4.21
CA THR A 110 -19.63 7.16 3.31
C THR A 110 -18.86 6.74 2.05
N VAL A 111 -18.34 5.50 2.08
CA VAL A 111 -17.60 4.76 1.03
C VAL A 111 -18.50 4.05 0.00
N LEU A 112 -19.79 3.88 0.26
CA LEU A 112 -20.65 3.03 -0.58
C LEU A 112 -20.95 3.59 -1.98
N SER A 113 -20.78 4.89 -2.24
CA SER A 113 -21.15 5.49 -3.55
C SER A 113 -20.11 5.34 -4.67
N TRP A 114 -18.88 4.91 -4.36
CA TRP A 114 -17.78 4.95 -5.33
C TRP A 114 -17.64 3.67 -6.18
N SER A 115 -17.88 2.50 -5.58
CA SER A 115 -17.85 1.20 -6.30
C SER A 115 -18.93 1.08 -7.37
N GLU A 116 -20.05 1.78 -7.24
CA GLU A 116 -21.16 1.72 -8.20
C GLU A 116 -20.95 2.64 -9.41
N LYS A 117 -20.18 3.72 -9.26
CA LYS A 117 -19.94 4.71 -10.33
C LYS A 117 -18.97 4.27 -11.43
N ARG A 118 -18.21 3.18 -11.25
CA ARG A 118 -17.24 2.65 -12.23
C ARG A 118 -17.71 1.40 -12.98
N LYS A 119 -18.95 0.94 -12.74
CA LYS A 119 -19.57 -0.16 -13.51
C LYS A 119 -20.29 0.31 -14.78
N GLY A 120 -20.19 1.59 -15.13
CA GLY A 120 -20.71 2.19 -16.37
C GLY A 120 -19.59 2.52 -17.34
#